data_AF-A0A9D4FGY3-F1
#
_entry.id   AF-A0A9D4FGY3-F1
#
_cell.length_a   1.000
_cell.length_b   1.000
_cell.length_c   1.000
_cell.angle_alpha   90.00
_cell.angle_beta   90.00
_cell.angle_gamma   90.00
#
_symmetry.space_group_name_H-M   'P 1'
#
loop_
_entity.id
_entity.type
_entity.pdbx_description
1 polymer ?
#
loop_
_entity_poly.entity_id
_entity_poly.type
_entity_poly.pdbx_seq_one_letter_code
_entity_poly.pdbx_strand_id
1 'polypeptide(L)' 'MFSRWDLDPTNPKAGDRANYQSIRWTPLTSLLLKTLYRTSPISMQCNKSDGSRFPVNCRFVNVI' A
#
# COMPACT_ATOMS: atom_id res chain seq x y z
N MET A 1 -3.90 1.82 -9.77
CA MET A 1 -2.78 2.69 -10.16
C MET A 1 -1.93 2.03 -11.25
N PHE A 2 -1.50 0.77 -11.05
CA PHE A 2 -0.78 0.00 -12.08
C PHE A 2 -1.55 -0.12 -13.39
N SER A 3 -2.83 -0.54 -13.35
CA SER A 3 -3.67 -0.78 -14.53
C SER A 3 -3.86 0.35 -15.56
N ARG A 4 -3.54 1.61 -15.23
CA ARG A 4 -3.81 2.76 -16.12
C ARG A 4 -2.61 3.09 -17.03
N TRP A 5 -1.41 2.68 -16.64
CA TRP A 5 -0.16 2.99 -17.35
C TRP A 5 0.63 1.73 -17.71
N ASP A 6 0.53 0.70 -16.86
CA ASP A 6 0.96 -0.65 -17.15
C ASP A 6 -0.31 -1.51 -17.29
N LEU A 7 -0.48 -2.23 -18.39
CA LEU A 7 -1.60 -3.14 -18.61
C LEU A 7 -1.53 -4.39 -17.71
N ASP A 8 -0.98 -4.26 -16.50
CA ASP A 8 -0.89 -5.32 -15.51
C ASP A 8 -2.31 -5.76 -15.11
N PRO A 9 -2.58 -7.08 -15.04
CA PRO A 9 -3.90 -7.65 -14.77
C PRO A 9 -4.37 -7.49 -13.32
N THR A 10 -3.91 -6.44 -12.62
CA THR A 10 -4.39 -6.06 -11.29
C THR A 10 -5.89 -5.76 -11.34
N ASN A 11 -6.61 -6.24 -10.33
CA ASN A 11 -8.06 -6.12 -10.25
C ASN A 11 -8.45 -5.62 -8.85
N PRO A 12 -9.25 -4.53 -8.73
CA PRO A 12 -9.73 -4.04 -7.44
C PRO A 12 -10.54 -5.06 -6.62
N LYS A 13 -11.09 -6.08 -7.27
CA LYS A 13 -11.83 -7.17 -6.64
C LYS A 13 -10.94 -8.36 -6.23
N ALA A 14 -9.70 -8.41 -6.71
CA ALA A 14 -8.75 -9.45 -6.33
C ALA A 14 -8.03 -9.04 -5.02
N GLY A 15 -7.62 -10.03 -4.23
CA GLY A 15 -6.87 -9.78 -3.00
C GLY A 15 -5.46 -9.23 -3.24
N ASP A 16 -4.89 -8.57 -2.24
CA ASP A 16 -3.58 -7.89 -2.33
C ASP A 16 -2.47 -8.81 -2.84
N ARG A 17 -2.42 -10.04 -2.33
CA ARG A 17 -1.43 -11.04 -2.76
C ARG A 17 -1.59 -11.41 -4.23
N ALA A 18 -2.83 -11.62 -4.68
CA ALA A 18 -3.11 -11.97 -6.07
C ALA A 18 -2.72 -10.83 -7.01
N ASN A 19 -3.01 -9.58 -6.62
CA ASN A 19 -2.58 -8.39 -7.35
C ASN A 19 -1.05 -8.25 -7.37
N TYR A 20 -0.37 -8.45 -6.25
CA TYR A 20 1.08 -8.33 -6.18
C TYR A 20 1.79 -9.37 -7.06
N GLN A 21 1.26 -10.59 -7.12
CA GLN A 21 1.80 -11.67 -7.95
C GLN A 21 1.50 -11.49 -9.44
N SER A 22 0.48 -10.72 -9.80
CA SER A 22 0.07 -10.52 -11.19
C SER A 22 0.79 -9.36 -11.90
N ILE A 23 1.52 -8.53 -11.15
CA ILE A 23 2.33 -7.43 -11.67
C ILE A 23 3.57 -7.96 -12.39
N ARG A 24 3.87 -7.41 -13.57
CA ARG A 24 5.17 -7.62 -14.22
C ARG A 24 6.22 -6.69 -13.59
N TRP A 25 7.16 -7.30 -12.86
CA TRP A 25 8.25 -6.55 -12.21
C TRP A 25 9.30 -6.11 -13.23
N THR A 26 9.35 -4.80 -13.48
CA THR A 26 10.34 -4.10 -14.28
C THR A 26 11.04 -3.06 -13.42
N PRO A 27 12.16 -2.46 -13.86
CA PRO A 27 12.78 -1.35 -13.14
C PRO A 27 11.80 -0.19 -12.89
N LEU A 28 10.92 0.11 -13.85
CA LEU A 28 9.93 1.18 -13.72
C LEU A 28 8.86 0.86 -12.67
N THR A 29 8.24 -0.33 -12.72
CA THR A 29 7.19 -0.70 -11.75
C THR A 29 7.73 -0.83 -10.33
N SER A 30 8.98 -1.29 -10.19
CA SER A 30 9.70 -1.33 -8.92
C SER A 30 9.97 0.06 -8.36
N LEU A 31 10.40 1.01 -9.21
CA LEU A 31 10.63 2.40 -8.82
C LEU A 31 9.33 3.09 -8.43
N LEU A 32 8.24 2.83 -9.15
CA LEU A 32 6.92 3.40 -8.85
C LEU A 32 6.40 2.87 -7.51
N LEU A 33 6.52 1.57 -7.24
CA LEU A 33 6.17 0.98 -5.94
C LEU A 33 7.01 1.59 -4.80
N LYS A 34 8.32 1.74 -5.01
CA LYS A 34 9.21 2.39 -4.04
C LYS A 34 8.78 3.84 -3.77
N THR A 35 8.42 4.57 -4.81
CA THR A 35 7.94 5.95 -4.68
C THR A 35 6.64 6.00 -3.89
N LEU A 36 5.69 5.13 -4.21
CA LEU A 36 4.43 4.99 -3.48
C LEU A 36 4.67 4.79 -1.99
N TYR A 37 5.55 3.85 -1.61
CA TYR A 37 5.88 3.61 -0.19
C TYR A 37 6.55 4.79 0.52
N ARG A 38 7.21 5.69 -0.21
CA ARG A 38 7.84 6.88 0.37
C ARG A 38 6.89 8.07 0.46
N THR A 39 5.95 8.21 -0.47
CA THR A 39 5.09 9.40 -0.58
C THR A 39 3.70 9.20 0.00
N SER A 40 3.21 7.97 0.07
CA SER A 40 1.86 7.70 0.55
C SER A 40 1.80 7.70 2.07
N PRO A 41 0.76 8.32 2.68
CA PRO A 41 0.56 8.24 4.11
C PRO A 41 0.27 6.79 4.52
N ILE A 42 0.93 6.33 5.57
CA ILE A 42 0.69 5.00 6.14
C ILE A 42 -0.47 5.04 7.13
N SER A 43 -1.20 3.92 7.21
CA SER A 43 -2.18 3.69 8.25
C SER A 43 -1.52 3.27 9.54
N MET A 44 -1.46 4.18 10.53
CA MET A 44 -0.81 3.91 11.80
C MET A 44 -1.71 3.06 12.71
N GLN A 45 -1.12 2.05 13.33
CA GLN A 45 -1.79 1.12 14.22
C GLN A 45 -1.50 1.49 15.69
N CYS A 46 -2.30 2.41 16.23
CA CYS A 46 -2.21 2.84 17.64
C CYS A 46 -2.98 1.88 18.54
N ASN A 47 -2.33 0.80 18.97
CA ASN A 47 -2.91 -0.20 19.87
C ASN A 47 -2.39 -0.02 21.32
N LYS A 48 -3.28 -0.20 22.29
CA LYS A 48 -2.98 -0.36 23.71
C LYS A 48 -2.50 -1.79 24.00
N SER A 49 -1.87 -1.99 25.15
CA SER A 49 -1.42 -3.31 25.61
C SER A 49 -2.55 -4.32 25.80
N ASP A 50 -3.78 -3.85 26.00
CA ASP A 50 -5.00 -4.67 26.07
C ASP A 50 -5.55 -5.10 24.69
N GLY A 51 -4.88 -4.72 23.60
CA GLY A 51 -5.27 -5.02 22.22
C GLY A 51 -6.33 -4.08 21.64
N SER A 52 -6.86 -3.13 22.43
CA SER A 52 -7.80 -2.12 21.94
C SER A 52 -7.08 -0.94 21.30
N ARG A 53 -7.74 -0.22 20.39
CA ARG A 53 -7.16 0.99 19.78
C ARG A 53 -7.24 2.18 20.73
N PHE A 54 -6.28 3.08 20.67
CA PHE A 54 -6.41 4.37 21.34
C PHE A 54 -7.55 5.20 20.72
N PRO A 55 -8.30 5.99 21.51
CA PRO A 55 -9.43 6.80 21.03
C PRO A 55 -9.00 8.08 20.28
N VAL A 56 -7.81 8.08 19.66
CA VAL A 56 -7.26 9.19 18.87
C VAL A 56 -7.12 8.79 17.41
N ASN A 57 -7.25 9.74 16.50
CA ASN A 57 -7.09 9.47 15.08
C ASN A 57 -5.60 9.40 14.69
N CYS A 58 -5.05 8.20 14.69
CA CYS A 58 -3.70 7.92 14.16
C CYS A 58 -3.71 7.45 12.69
N ARG A 59 -4.81 7.58 11.93
CA ARG A 59 -4.96 6.82 10.67
C ARG A 59 -4.05 7.20 9.53
N PHE A 60 -3.42 8.38 9.51
CA PHE A 60 -2.54 8.79 8.42
C PHE A 60 -1.32 9.51 8.97
N VAL A 61 -0.16 8.91 8.80
CA VAL A 61 1.13 9.54 9.10
C VAL A 61 2.05 9.37 7.90
N ASN A 62 2.90 10.37 7.64
CA ASN A 62 3.93 10.25 6.60
C ASN A 62 5.13 9.50 7.19
N VAL A 63 5.72 8.61 6.39
CA VAL A 63 7.02 8.02 6.72
C VAL A 63 8.07 9.08 6.39
N ILE A 64 8.87 9.45 7.39
CA ILE A 64 9.94 10.47 7.29
C ILE A 64 11.04 9.98 6.33
#